data_AF-A0A2V6LWD3-F1
#
_entry.id   AF-A0A2V6LWD3-F1
#
_cell.length_a   1.000
_cell.length_b   1.000
_cell.length_c   1.000
_cell.angle_alpha   90.00
_cell.angle_beta   90.00
_cell.angle_gamma   90.00
#
_symmetry.space_group_name_H-M   'P 1'
#
loop_
_entity.id
_entity.type
_entity.pdbx_description
1 polymer ?
#
loop_
_entity_poly.entity_id
_entity_poly.type
_entity_poly.pdbx_seq_one_letter_code
_entity_poly.pdbx_strand_id
1 'polypeptide(L)'
;MAEIEGGRDAIADFFQRSNFPELASKSAEIAFLDEWLEEVKAKRPLSKLEIMQREMETAVAKELYERAAELRDAIKLLKTQKQI
;
A
#
# COMPACT_ATOMS: atom_id res chain seq x y z
N MET A 1 1.60 5.93 -8.11
CA MET A 1 2.23 4.66 -7.69
C MET A 1 2.99 4.09 -8.88
N ALA A 2 2.34 4.05 -10.06
CA ALA A 2 2.97 3.71 -11.35
C ALA A 2 4.29 4.45 -11.66
N GLU A 3 4.44 5.72 -11.27
CA GLU A 3 5.69 6.47 -11.52
C GLU A 3 6.85 6.05 -10.60
N ILE A 4 6.56 5.65 -9.34
CA ILE A 4 7.58 5.19 -8.39
C ILE A 4 7.95 3.73 -8.69
N GLU A 5 6.95 2.90 -8.99
CA GLU A 5 7.17 1.52 -9.45
C GLU A 5 7.92 1.51 -10.79
N GLY A 6 7.55 2.38 -11.73
CA GLY A 6 8.28 2.56 -12.99
C GLY A 6 9.69 3.10 -12.80
N GLY A 7 9.92 3.99 -11.83
CA GLY A 7 11.26 4.43 -11.45
C GLY A 7 12.11 3.29 -10.87
N ARG A 8 11.54 2.46 -10.00
CA ARG A 8 12.19 1.25 -9.47
C ARG A 8 12.53 0.27 -10.59
N ASP A 9 11.60 0.04 -11.52
CA ASP A 9 11.76 -0.89 -12.63
C ASP A 9 12.84 -0.39 -13.61
N ALA A 10 12.85 0.92 -13.91
CA ALA A 10 13.89 1.55 -14.74
C ALA A 10 15.28 1.47 -14.09
N ILE A 11 15.37 1.65 -12.77
CA ILE A 11 16.61 1.51 -12.02
C ILE A 11 17.06 0.04 -12.01
N ALA A 12 16.14 -0.91 -11.82
CA ALA A 12 16.43 -2.33 -11.88
C ALA A 12 16.93 -2.77 -13.26
N ASP A 13 16.29 -2.32 -14.35
CA ASP A 13 16.72 -2.59 -15.73
C ASP A 13 18.10 -1.97 -16.02
N PHE A 14 18.38 -0.76 -15.51
CA PHE A 14 19.69 -0.12 -15.62
C PHE A 14 20.81 -0.89 -14.92
N PHE A 15 20.55 -1.40 -13.70
CA PHE A 15 21.51 -2.24 -12.98
C PHE A 15 21.71 -3.61 -13.64
N GLN A 16 20.65 -4.19 -14.22
CA GLN A 16 20.71 -5.46 -14.94
C GLN A 16 21.53 -5.34 -16.24
N ARG A 17 21.41 -4.22 -16.96
CA ARG A 17 22.24 -3.92 -18.15
C ARG A 17 23.69 -3.59 -17.82
N SER A 18 23.95 -3.04 -16.64
CA SER A 18 25.30 -2.62 -16.21
C SER A 18 26.17 -3.76 -15.66
N ASN A 19 25.71 -5.02 -15.75
CA ASN A 19 26.48 -6.23 -15.40
C ASN A 19 26.87 -6.37 -13.91
N PHE A 20 26.15 -5.68 -13.00
CA PHE A 20 26.31 -5.83 -11.54
C PHE A 20 24.96 -6.11 -10.84
N PRO A 21 24.36 -7.29 -11.05
CA PRO A 21 23.13 -7.68 -10.36
C PRO A 21 23.29 -7.72 -8.83
N GLU A 22 24.51 -7.94 -8.34
CA GLU A 22 24.82 -7.93 -6.90
C GLU A 22 24.82 -6.52 -6.29
N LEU A 23 25.11 -5.48 -7.09
CA LEU A 23 24.96 -4.09 -6.65
C LEU A 23 23.49 -3.67 -6.66
N ALA A 24 22.65 -4.18 -7.57
CA ALA A 24 21.22 -3.91 -7.55
C ALA A 24 20.59 -4.23 -6.18
N SER A 25 20.96 -5.37 -5.58
CA SER A 25 20.50 -5.78 -4.24
C SER A 25 21.18 -5.02 -3.09
N LYS A 26 22.29 -4.31 -3.33
CA LYS A 26 23.02 -3.48 -2.36
C LYS A 26 22.87 -1.97 -2.61
N SER A 27 22.15 -1.57 -3.64
CA SER A 27 22.04 -0.18 -4.06
C SER A 27 21.26 0.60 -3.01
N ALA A 28 21.93 1.58 -2.43
CA ALA A 28 21.34 2.52 -1.48
C ALA A 28 20.11 3.21 -2.07
N GLU A 29 20.04 3.39 -3.40
CA GLU A 29 18.87 3.93 -4.10
C GLU A 29 17.65 3.00 -4.04
N ILE A 30 17.80 1.68 -4.15
CA ILE A 30 16.66 0.75 -4.05
C ILE A 30 16.21 0.66 -2.59
N ALA A 31 17.15 0.58 -1.64
CA ALA A 31 16.82 0.61 -0.21
C ALA A 31 16.13 1.92 0.19
N PHE A 32 16.58 3.06 -0.35
CA PHE A 32 15.96 4.37 -0.16
C PHE A 32 14.57 4.43 -0.79
N LEU A 33 14.37 3.87 -1.99
CA LEU A 33 13.05 3.80 -2.62
C LEU A 33 12.10 2.89 -1.84
N ASP A 34 12.57 1.76 -1.31
CA ASP A 34 11.74 0.84 -0.50
C ASP A 34 11.36 1.50 0.83
N GLU A 35 12.34 2.08 1.55
CA GLU A 35 12.10 2.84 2.79
C GLU A 35 11.21 4.07 2.55
N TRP A 36 11.42 4.79 1.45
CA TRP A 36 10.57 5.93 1.09
C TRP A 36 9.16 5.48 0.69
N LEU A 37 9.01 4.32 0.06
CA LEU A 37 7.70 3.75 -0.28
C LEU A 37 6.97 3.27 0.97
N GLU A 38 7.68 2.70 1.94
CA GLU A 38 7.14 2.42 3.29
C GLU A 38 6.75 3.69 4.03
N GLU A 39 7.61 4.72 4.02
CA GLU A 39 7.34 6.03 4.63
C GLU A 39 6.18 6.75 3.93
N VAL A 40 6.06 6.67 2.61
CA VAL A 40 4.94 7.24 1.84
C VAL A 40 3.67 6.45 2.08
N LYS A 41 3.74 5.13 2.25
CA LYS A 41 2.60 4.30 2.70
C LYS A 41 2.18 4.67 4.12
N ALA A 42 3.12 4.88 5.03
CA ALA A 42 2.88 5.19 6.43
C ALA A 42 2.40 6.64 6.65
N LYS A 43 2.93 7.59 5.88
CA LYS A 43 2.56 9.02 5.92
C LYS A 43 1.34 9.33 5.06
N ARG A 44 0.91 8.43 4.18
CA ARG A 44 -0.40 8.60 3.55
C ARG A 44 -1.46 8.50 4.63
N PRO A 45 -2.45 9.42 4.63
CA PRO A 45 -3.64 9.21 5.45
C PRO A 45 -4.20 7.86 5.03
N LEU A 46 -4.28 6.91 5.98
CA LEU A 46 -4.95 5.64 5.80
C LEU A 46 -6.23 5.94 5.05
N SER A 47 -6.42 5.32 3.88
CA SER A 47 -7.60 5.61 3.10
C SER A 47 -8.82 5.36 4.00
N LYS A 48 -9.85 6.20 3.93
CA LYS A 48 -11.07 6.07 4.74
C LYS A 48 -11.57 4.61 4.80
N LEU A 49 -11.38 3.89 3.69
CA LEU A 49 -11.61 2.46 3.54
C LEU A 49 -10.75 1.57 4.46
N GLU A 50 -9.43 1.77 4.53
CA GLU A 50 -8.53 1.02 5.43
C GLU A 50 -8.85 1.27 6.91
N ILE A 51 -9.19 2.51 7.27
CA ILE A 51 -9.63 2.85 8.64
C ILE A 51 -10.90 2.07 8.97
N MET A 52 -11.90 2.12 8.08
CA MET A 52 -13.18 1.40 8.28
C MET A 52 -12.99 -0.11 8.30
N GLN A 53 -12.07 -0.66 7.50
CA GLN A 53 -11.74 -2.09 7.49
C GLN A 53 -11.15 -2.52 8.85
N ARG A 54 -10.22 -1.73 9.39
CA ARG A 54 -9.59 -2.00 10.69
C ARG A 54 -10.57 -1.82 11.86
N GLU A 55 -11.48 -0.86 11.77
CA GLU A 55 -12.58 -0.72 12.73
C GLU A 55 -13.56 -1.90 12.64
N MET A 56 -13.85 -2.40 11.43
CA MET A 56 -14.71 -3.56 11.24
C MET A 56 -14.09 -4.80 11.90
N GLU A 57 -12.79 -5.05 11.69
CA GLU A 57 -12.07 -6.15 12.34
C GLU A 57 -12.06 -6.00 13.87
N THR A 58 -11.89 -4.78 14.38
CA THR A 58 -11.97 -4.49 15.81
C THR A 58 -13.38 -4.74 16.36
N ALA A 59 -14.42 -4.38 15.60
CA ALA A 59 -15.82 -4.62 15.97
C ALA A 59 -16.13 -6.13 15.99
N VAL A 60 -15.63 -6.90 15.02
CA VAL A 60 -15.74 -8.37 15.02
C VAL A 60 -15.02 -8.98 16.23
N ALA A 61 -13.81 -8.52 16.55
CA ALA A 61 -13.06 -9.00 17.71
C ALA A 61 -13.72 -8.65 19.06
N LYS A 62 -14.51 -7.58 19.10
CA LYS A 62 -15.30 -7.16 20.27
C LYS A 62 -16.73 -7.71 20.26
N GLU A 63 -17.04 -8.63 19.34
CA GLU A 63 -18.38 -9.23 19.19
C GLU A 63 -19.50 -8.21 18.91
N LEU A 64 -19.12 -7.02 18.41
CA LEU A 64 -20.02 -5.96 17.98
C LEU A 64 -20.45 -6.20 16.53
N TYR A 65 -21.19 -7.29 16.31
CA TYR A 65 -21.59 -7.73 14.98
C TYR A 65 -22.46 -6.70 14.22
N GLU A 66 -23.27 -5.92 14.94
CA GLU A 66 -24.08 -4.85 14.35
C GLU A 66 -23.20 -3.76 13.71
N ARG A 67 -22.23 -3.23 14.47
CA ARG A 67 -21.25 -2.27 13.95
C ARG A 67 -20.38 -2.85 12.83
N ALA A 68 -20.01 -4.12 12.94
CA ALA A 68 -19.25 -4.78 11.87
C ALA A 68 -20.05 -4.88 10.57
N ALA A 69 -21.35 -5.15 10.65
CA ALA A 69 -22.25 -5.18 9.50
C ALA A 69 -22.41 -3.79 8.86
N GLU A 70 -22.63 -2.75 9.67
CA GLU A 70 -22.72 -1.37 9.18
C GLU A 70 -21.43 -0.92 8.48
N LEU A 71 -20.27 -1.21 9.08
CA LEU A 71 -18.97 -0.90 8.48
C LEU A 71 -18.76 -1.68 7.17
N ARG A 72 -19.17 -2.95 7.11
CA ARG A 72 -19.09 -3.76 5.89
C ARG A 72 -19.91 -3.17 4.75
N ASP A 73 -21.15 -2.75 4.99
CA ASP A 73 -22.00 -2.14 3.98
C ASP A 73 -21.47 -0.77 3.53
N ALA A 74 -20.99 0.05 4.47
CA ALA A 74 -20.39 1.34 4.16
C ALA A 74 -19.08 1.19 3.34
N ILE A 75 -18.24 0.19 3.63
CA ILE A 75 -17.05 -0.15 2.82
C ILE A 75 -17.47 -0.58 1.41
N LYS A 76 -18.53 -1.38 1.28
CA LYS A 76 -19.02 -1.86 -0.03
C LYS A 76 -19.55 -0.71 -0.89
N LEU A 77 -20.28 0.24 -0.30
CA LEU A 77 -20.74 1.47 -0.95
C LEU A 77 -19.57 2.36 -1.38
N LEU A 78 -18.57 2.55 -0.52
CA LEU A 78 -17.36 3.32 -0.83
C LEU A 78 -16.54 2.70 -1.95
N LYS A 79 -16.38 1.36 -1.97
CA LYS A 79 -15.73 0.65 -3.08
C LYS A 79 -16.48 0.83 -4.39
N THR A 80 -17.81 0.75 -4.35
CA THR A 80 -18.66 0.93 -5.53
C THR A 80 -18.55 2.35 -6.08
N GLN A 81 -18.53 3.39 -5.23
CA GLN A 81 -18.39 4.79 -5.66
C GLN A 81 -17.00 5.11 -6.25
N LYS A 82 -15.94 4.42 -5.84
CA LYS A 82 -14.57 4.66 -6.31
C LYS A 82 -14.26 3.98 -7.66
N GLN A 83 -15.17 3.12 -8.13
CA GLN A 83 -15.05 2.34 -9.37
C GLN A 83 -15.78 2.99 -10.57
N ILE A 84 -16.49 4.11 -10.34
CA ILE A 84 -17.23 4.89 -11.35
C ILE A 84 -16.45 6.18 -11.60
#